data_AF-A0A2K0UI58-F1
#
_entry.id   AF-A0A2K0UI58-F1
#
_cell.length_a   1.000
_cell.length_b   1.000
_cell.length_c   1.000
_cell.angle_alpha   90.00
_cell.angle_beta   90.00
_cell.angle_gamma   90.00
#
_symmetry.space_group_name_H-M   'P 1'
#
loop_
_entity.id
_entity.type
_entity.pdbx_description
1 polymer ?
#
loop_
_entity_poly.entity_id
_entity_poly.type
_entity_poly.pdbx_seq_one_letter_code
_entity_poly.pdbx_strand_id
1 'polypeptide(L)'
;MAFPALASIRTTYDFLAQGHADSLVQTLQSLIRHMHTLLTQLIERHGPSPELFRINPEAPQSPIMPLLTSRARNLAQYCQERGFTVRPIVAPTVPAGQDRVRVCLHAGNTVEEVEGLCRTVEEWVTGAVKSKL
;
A
#
# COMPACT_ATOMS: atom_id res chain seq x y z
N MET A 1 19.75 2.72 26.24
CA MET A 1 20.05 3.13 24.85
C MET A 1 21.44 3.72 24.81
N ALA A 2 22.26 3.35 23.84
CA ALA A 2 23.60 3.93 23.69
C ALA A 2 23.50 5.41 23.27
N PHE A 3 24.52 6.21 23.61
CA PHE A 3 24.57 7.63 23.28
C PHE A 3 24.32 7.94 21.79
N PRO A 4 24.91 7.21 20.81
CA PRO A 4 24.65 7.45 19.39
C PRO A 4 23.17 7.31 19.00
N ALA A 5 22.42 6.39 19.63
CA ALA A 5 21.00 6.21 19.34
C ALA A 5 20.18 7.43 19.79
N LEU A 6 20.48 7.99 20.97
CA LEU A 6 19.82 9.19 21.47
C LEU A 6 20.15 10.41 20.61
N ALA A 7 21.40 10.54 20.17
CA ALA A 7 21.82 11.59 19.25
C ALA A 7 21.06 11.51 17.92
N SER A 8 20.99 10.33 17.29
CA SER A 8 20.25 10.14 16.03
C SER A 8 18.74 10.41 16.15
N ILE A 9 18.13 10.02 17.28
CA ILE A 9 16.73 10.33 17.56
C ILE A 9 16.56 11.85 17.60
N ARG A 10 17.36 12.56 18.41
CA ARG A 10 17.29 14.02 18.52
C ARG A 10 17.48 14.71 17.17
N THR A 11 18.50 14.31 16.40
CA THR A 11 18.75 14.86 15.06
C THR A 11 17.55 14.68 14.13
N THR A 12 16.88 13.52 14.17
CA THR A 12 15.66 13.29 13.39
C THR A 12 14.53 14.24 13.80
N TYR A 13 14.31 14.41 15.11
CA TYR A 13 13.29 15.34 15.61
C TYR A 13 13.59 16.79 15.22
N ASP A 14 14.85 17.23 15.34
CA ASP A 14 15.28 18.57 14.94
C ASP A 14 15.08 18.78 13.43
N PHE A 15 15.38 17.77 12.60
CA PHE A 15 15.14 17.80 11.16
C PHE A 15 13.66 17.97 10.83
N LEU A 16 12.78 17.22 11.49
CA LEU A 16 11.32 17.32 11.32
C LEU A 16 10.79 18.67 11.80
N ALA A 17 11.20 19.12 12.99
CA ALA A 17 10.71 20.37 13.60
C ALA A 17 11.08 21.63 12.80
N GLN A 18 12.17 21.58 12.04
CA GLN A 18 12.65 22.67 11.19
C GLN A 18 11.99 22.69 9.80
N GLY A 19 11.03 21.80 9.53
CA GLY A 19 10.30 21.74 8.25
C GLY A 19 11.09 21.12 7.10
N HIS A 20 12.28 20.56 7.36
CA HIS A 20 13.11 19.96 6.30
C HIS A 20 12.47 18.74 5.63
N ALA A 21 11.46 18.13 6.26
CA ALA A 21 10.71 17.01 5.72
C ALA A 21 9.40 17.41 5.03
N ASP A 22 9.04 18.68 4.99
CA ASP A 22 7.73 19.11 4.49
C ASP A 22 7.51 18.75 3.02
N SER A 23 8.54 18.93 2.19
CA SER A 23 8.51 18.51 0.78
C SER A 23 8.35 16.99 0.63
N LEU A 24 9.03 16.21 1.47
CA LEU A 24 8.91 14.74 1.49
C LEU A 24 7.50 14.31 1.89
N VAL A 25 6.89 14.98 2.86
CA VAL A 25 5.49 14.73 3.28
C VAL A 25 4.53 15.05 2.13
N GLN A 26 4.71 16.17 1.44
CA GLN A 26 3.89 16.53 0.27
C GLN A 26 3.99 15.49 -0.86
N THR A 27 5.21 15.04 -1.17
CA THR A 27 5.44 13.96 -2.15
C THR A 27 4.74 12.68 -1.74
N LEU A 28 4.92 12.25 -0.48
CA LEU A 28 4.26 11.05 0.06
C LEU A 28 2.74 11.15 -0.04
N GLN A 29 2.15 12.28 0.34
CA GLN A 29 0.71 12.52 0.21
C GLN A 29 0.24 12.49 -1.25
N SER A 30 1.05 13.01 -2.18
CA SER A 30 0.76 12.93 -3.62
C SER A 30 0.73 11.47 -4.11
N LEU A 31 1.72 10.67 -3.72
CA LEU A 31 1.80 9.24 -4.06
C LEU A 31 0.63 8.45 -3.47
N ILE A 32 0.22 8.73 -2.24
CA ILE A 32 -0.94 8.08 -1.60
C ILE A 32 -2.21 8.36 -2.41
N ARG A 33 -2.46 9.63 -2.77
CA ARG A 33 -3.62 10.01 -3.59
C ARG A 33 -3.56 9.36 -4.97
N HIS A 34 -2.40 9.39 -5.63
CA HIS A 34 -2.21 8.77 -6.95
C HIS A 34 -2.53 7.28 -6.92
N MET A 35 -1.96 6.54 -5.96
CA MET A 35 -2.25 5.12 -5.77
C MET A 35 -3.74 4.86 -5.52
N HIS A 36 -4.37 5.64 -4.64
CA HIS A 36 -5.81 5.50 -4.35
C HIS A 36 -6.67 5.70 -5.60
N THR A 37 -6.37 6.72 -6.40
CA THR A 37 -7.08 6.99 -7.67
C THR A 37 -6.94 5.84 -8.65
N LEU A 38 -5.73 5.31 -8.87
CA LEU A 38 -5.50 4.18 -9.78
C LEU A 38 -6.26 2.93 -9.35
N LEU A 39 -6.24 2.61 -8.06
CA LEU A 39 -6.95 1.44 -7.53
C LEU A 39 -8.48 1.63 -7.57
N THR A 40 -8.98 2.85 -7.40
CA THR A 40 -10.41 3.16 -7.56
C THR A 40 -10.83 2.93 -9.02
N GLN A 41 -10.06 3.45 -9.98
CA GLN A 41 -10.31 3.26 -11.42
C GLN A 41 -10.25 1.78 -11.83
N LEU A 42 -9.33 0.99 -11.24
CA LEU A 42 -9.26 -0.45 -11.43
C LEU A 42 -10.56 -1.15 -11.02
N ILE A 43 -11.09 -0.80 -9.84
CA ILE A 43 -12.34 -1.37 -9.33
C ILE A 43 -13.52 -0.99 -10.23
N GLU A 44 -13.59 0.27 -10.67
CA GLU A 44 -14.62 0.73 -11.61
C GLU A 44 -14.56 0.01 -12.97
N ARG A 45 -13.35 -0.23 -13.48
CA ARG A 45 -13.12 -0.87 -14.78
C ARG A 45 -13.49 -2.35 -14.79
N HIS A 46 -13.14 -3.09 -13.74
CA HIS A 46 -13.25 -4.56 -13.73
C HIS A 46 -14.37 -5.11 -12.84
N GLY A 47 -14.96 -4.28 -11.98
CA GLY A 47 -16.06 -4.66 -11.09
C GLY A 47 -15.82 -5.94 -10.28
N PRO A 48 -14.67 -6.12 -9.60
CA PRO A 48 -14.43 -7.34 -8.83
C PRO A 48 -15.43 -7.48 -7.67
N SER A 49 -15.77 -8.71 -7.31
CA SER A 49 -16.60 -8.97 -6.13
C SER A 49 -15.94 -8.37 -4.87
N PRO A 50 -16.67 -7.75 -3.93
CA PRO A 50 -16.10 -7.11 -2.74
C PRO A 50 -15.24 -8.03 -1.85
N GLU A 51 -15.46 -9.35 -1.91
CA GLU A 51 -14.65 -10.36 -1.20
C GLU A 51 -13.30 -10.62 -1.87
N LEU A 52 -13.21 -10.42 -3.18
CA LEU A 52 -12.00 -10.65 -3.95
C LEU A 52 -11.04 -9.47 -3.80
N PHE A 53 -11.54 -8.25 -4.00
CA PHE A 53 -10.72 -7.06 -3.94
C PHE A 53 -11.57 -5.82 -3.67
N ARG A 54 -11.21 -5.04 -2.66
CA ARG A 54 -11.74 -3.70 -2.40
C ARG A 54 -10.72 -2.85 -1.66
N ILE A 55 -10.92 -1.54 -1.69
CA ILE A 55 -10.18 -0.56 -0.89
C ILE A 55 -11.17 0.28 -0.09
N ASN A 56 -10.67 1.11 0.81
CA ASN A 56 -11.53 2.11 1.48
C ASN A 56 -11.98 3.17 0.45
N PRO A 57 -13.24 3.65 0.51
CA PRO A 57 -13.74 4.66 -0.42
C PRO A 57 -12.95 5.97 -0.37
N GLU A 58 -12.49 6.36 0.81
CA GLU A 58 -11.67 7.56 1.02
C GLU A 58 -10.18 7.23 0.95
N ALA A 59 -9.40 8.17 0.40
CA ALA A 59 -7.95 8.06 0.41
C ALA A 59 -7.44 8.07 1.87
N PRO A 60 -6.54 7.14 2.24
CA PRO A 60 -6.06 7.08 3.61
C PRO A 60 -5.24 8.33 3.94
N GLN A 61 -5.44 8.86 5.15
CA GLN A 61 -4.62 9.94 5.70
C GLN A 61 -3.24 9.46 6.15
N SER A 62 -3.04 8.14 6.20
CA SER A 62 -1.79 7.48 6.57
C SER A 62 -1.04 6.97 5.34
N PRO A 63 0.29 6.79 5.40
CA PRO A 63 1.07 6.18 4.32
C PRO A 63 0.81 4.68 4.12
N ILE A 64 -0.10 4.10 4.89
CA ILE A 64 -0.47 2.69 4.80
C ILE A 64 -1.74 2.57 3.96
N MET A 65 -1.63 1.94 2.80
CA MET A 65 -2.75 1.60 1.93
C MET A 65 -3.15 0.13 2.14
N PRO A 66 -4.30 -0.15 2.79
CA PRO A 66 -4.79 -1.52 2.94
C PRO A 66 -5.51 -1.98 1.67
N LEU A 67 -5.02 -3.06 1.06
CA LEU A 67 -5.72 -3.76 -0.02
C LEU A 67 -6.54 -4.90 0.59
N LEU A 68 -7.87 -4.75 0.66
CA LEU A 68 -8.74 -5.71 1.35
C LEU A 68 -9.09 -6.86 0.41
N THR A 69 -8.77 -8.09 0.84
CA THR A 69 -9.01 -9.28 0.04
C THR A 69 -9.04 -10.53 0.92
N SER A 70 -9.96 -11.45 0.63
CA SER A 70 -9.97 -12.79 1.23
C SER A 70 -8.74 -13.64 0.85
N ARG A 71 -7.98 -13.22 -0.16
CA ARG A 71 -6.81 -13.94 -0.70
C ARG A 71 -5.50 -13.18 -0.46
N ALA A 72 -5.37 -12.50 0.68
CA ALA A 72 -4.25 -11.61 0.99
C ALA A 72 -2.86 -12.25 0.80
N ARG A 73 -2.68 -13.51 1.23
CA ARG A 73 -1.42 -14.24 1.03
C ARG A 73 -1.07 -14.43 -0.45
N ASN A 74 -2.06 -14.78 -1.26
CA ASN A 74 -1.87 -15.02 -2.68
C ASN A 74 -1.60 -13.71 -3.45
N LEU A 75 -2.32 -12.63 -3.14
CA LEU A 75 -2.03 -11.31 -3.72
C LEU A 75 -0.63 -10.83 -3.32
N ALA A 76 -0.26 -10.94 -2.05
CA ALA A 76 1.07 -10.52 -1.60
C ALA A 76 2.19 -11.32 -2.28
N GLN A 77 2.03 -12.64 -2.39
CA GLN A 77 2.97 -13.51 -3.11
C GLN A 77 3.09 -13.09 -4.59
N TYR A 78 1.96 -12.87 -5.27
CA TYR A 78 1.95 -12.46 -6.69
C TYR A 78 2.72 -11.14 -6.92
N CYS A 79 2.58 -10.18 -6.00
CA CYS A 79 3.33 -8.93 -6.01
C CYS A 79 4.82 -9.15 -5.73
N GLN A 80 5.17 -9.99 -4.74
CA GLN A 80 6.56 -10.29 -4.36
C GLN A 80 7.33 -10.97 -5.49
N GLU A 81 6.70 -11.91 -6.20
CA GLU A 81 7.28 -12.59 -7.37
C GLU A 81 7.58 -11.61 -8.53
N ARG A 82 6.96 -10.42 -8.53
CA ARG A 82 7.20 -9.33 -9.49
C ARG A 82 8.11 -8.23 -8.94
N GLY A 83 8.77 -8.47 -7.80
CA GLY A 83 9.73 -7.55 -7.20
C GLY A 83 9.13 -6.54 -6.23
N PHE A 84 7.83 -6.59 -5.93
CA PHE A 84 7.19 -5.67 -4.98
C PHE A 84 7.13 -6.27 -3.58
N THR A 85 7.83 -5.66 -2.62
CA THR A 85 7.82 -6.11 -1.23
C THR A 85 6.59 -5.57 -0.49
N VAL A 86 5.48 -6.30 -0.56
CA VAL A 86 4.25 -6.04 0.20
C VAL A 86 3.97 -7.16 1.19
N ARG A 87 3.30 -6.88 2.32
CA ARG A 87 3.07 -7.88 3.38
C ARG A 87 1.60 -8.24 3.53
N PRO A 88 1.23 -9.53 3.54
CA PRO A 88 -0.11 -9.94 3.93
C PRO A 88 -0.27 -9.81 5.45
N ILE A 89 -1.39 -9.24 5.88
CA ILE A 89 -1.82 -9.17 7.28
C ILE A 89 -3.10 -9.99 7.38
N VAL A 90 -3.05 -11.07 8.14
CA VAL A 90 -4.11 -12.08 8.28
C VAL A 90 -4.35 -12.39 9.76
N ALA A 91 -5.40 -13.13 10.08
CA ALA A 91 -5.64 -13.61 11.44
C ALA A 91 -4.41 -14.36 12.02
N PRO A 92 -4.06 -14.18 13.31
CA PRO A 92 -4.81 -13.46 14.36
C PRO A 92 -4.50 -11.94 14.45
N THR A 93 -3.63 -11.40 13.59
CA THR A 93 -3.23 -9.98 13.66
C THR A 93 -4.38 -9.02 13.32
N VAL A 94 -5.30 -9.45 12.47
CA VAL A 94 -6.57 -8.77 12.17
C VAL A 94 -7.73 -9.74 12.41
N PRO A 95 -8.96 -9.25 12.68
CA PRO A 95 -10.12 -10.12 12.82
C PRO A 95 -10.32 -11.00 11.58
N ALA A 96 -10.80 -12.22 11.80
CA ALA A 96 -11.09 -13.15 10.70
C ALA A 96 -12.05 -12.51 9.67
N GLY A 97 -11.76 -12.70 8.39
CA GLY A 97 -12.51 -12.07 7.30
C GLY A 97 -12.11 -10.62 6.99
N GLN A 98 -11.16 -10.05 7.73
CA GLN A 98 -10.58 -8.73 7.44
C GLN A 98 -9.12 -8.79 7.00
N ASP A 99 -8.77 -9.86 6.30
CA ASP A 99 -7.46 -10.05 5.71
C ASP A 99 -7.17 -8.96 4.67
N ARG A 100 -5.92 -8.52 4.63
CA ARG A 100 -5.49 -7.43 3.75
C ARG A 100 -4.02 -7.50 3.41
N VAL A 101 -3.63 -6.94 2.28
CA VAL A 101 -2.22 -6.65 1.99
C VAL A 101 -1.92 -5.23 2.47
N ARG A 102 -0.91 -5.10 3.33
CA ARG A 102 -0.43 -3.81 3.84
C ARG A 102 0.63 -3.27 2.87
N VAL A 103 0.27 -2.24 2.11
CA VAL A 103 1.23 -1.47 1.33
C VAL A 103 1.67 -0.25 2.14
N CYS A 104 2.98 -0.02 2.23
CA CYS A 104 3.55 1.14 2.91
C CYS A 104 4.26 2.00 1.86
N LEU A 105 3.73 3.20 1.62
CA LEU A 105 4.37 4.19 0.76
C LEU A 105 5.36 5.03 1.55
N HIS A 106 6.41 5.51 0.89
CA HIS A 106 7.33 6.50 1.43
C HIS A 106 7.73 7.52 0.37
N ALA A 107 8.23 8.69 0.80
CA ALA A 107 8.57 9.79 -0.11
C ALA A 107 9.65 9.45 -1.14
N GLY A 108 10.45 8.40 -0.89
CA GLY A 108 11.45 7.90 -1.86
C GLY A 108 10.90 6.99 -2.96
N ASN A 109 9.60 6.65 -2.95
CA ASN A 109 9.02 5.87 -4.05
C ASN A 109 8.84 6.73 -5.30
N THR A 110 9.04 6.15 -6.48
CA THR A 110 8.73 6.84 -7.74
C THR A 110 7.28 6.63 -8.15
N VAL A 111 6.78 7.49 -9.05
CA VAL A 111 5.42 7.33 -9.59
C VAL A 111 5.31 6.02 -10.38
N GLU A 112 6.35 5.65 -11.10
CA GLU A 112 6.42 4.42 -11.90
C GLU A 112 6.39 3.16 -11.04
N GLU A 113 7.02 3.19 -9.86
CA GLU A 113 6.94 2.09 -8.88
C GLU A 113 5.50 1.91 -8.38
N VAL A 114 4.82 3.01 -8.05
CA VAL A 114 3.42 3.00 -7.58
C VAL A 114 2.49 2.47 -8.68
N GLU A 115 2.67 2.95 -9.91
CA GLU A 115 1.91 2.49 -11.07
C GLU A 115 2.19 1.02 -11.40
N GLY A 116 3.45 0.60 -11.32
CA GLY A 116 3.86 -0.79 -11.52
C GLY A 116 3.19 -1.73 -10.51
N LEU A 117 3.12 -1.33 -9.25
CA LEU A 117 2.39 -2.08 -8.23
C LEU A 117 0.89 -2.14 -8.54
N CYS A 118 0.28 -1.01 -8.91
CA CYS A 118 -1.16 -0.98 -9.26
C CYS A 118 -1.49 -1.87 -10.47
N ARG A 119 -0.65 -1.84 -11.52
CA ARG A 119 -0.77 -2.75 -12.68
C ARG A 119 -0.66 -4.22 -12.27
N THR A 120 0.30 -4.54 -11.40
CA THR A 120 0.46 -5.90 -10.87
C THR A 120 -0.80 -6.37 -10.13
N VAL A 121 -1.39 -5.49 -9.32
CA VAL A 121 -2.67 -5.78 -8.65
C VAL A 121 -3.81 -5.97 -9.67
N GLU A 122 -3.88 -5.14 -10.71
CA GLU A 122 -4.88 -5.26 -11.79
C GLU A 122 -4.79 -6.60 -12.53
N GLU A 123 -3.58 -7.02 -12.90
CA GLU A 123 -3.35 -8.34 -13.51
C GLU A 123 -3.82 -9.48 -12.60
N TRP A 124 -3.52 -9.40 -11.30
CA TRP A 124 -3.96 -10.40 -10.34
C TRP A 124 -5.49 -10.45 -10.22
N VAL A 125 -6.15 -9.29 -10.12
CA VAL A 125 -7.61 -9.19 -10.04
C VAL A 125 -8.26 -9.77 -11.29
N THR A 126 -7.79 -9.38 -12.48
CA THR A 126 -8.35 -9.85 -13.75
C THR A 126 -8.13 -11.35 -13.96
N GLY A 127 -6.97 -11.88 -13.58
CA GLY A 127 -6.70 -13.32 -13.59
C GLY A 127 -7.63 -14.10 -12.65
N ALA A 128 -7.86 -13.58 -11.44
CA ALA A 128 -8.74 -14.20 -10.46
C ALA A 128 -10.23 -14.15 -10.85
N VAL A 129 -10.66 -13.11 -11.58
CA VAL A 129 -12.02 -13.02 -12.15
C VAL A 129 -12.21 -14.05 -13.27
N LYS A 130 -11.23 -14.21 -14.17
CA LYS A 130 -11.31 -15.17 -15.28
C LYS A 130 -11.27 -16.63 -14.84
N SER A 131 -10.54 -16.94 -13.76
CA SER A 131 -10.42 -18.31 -13.22
C SER A 131 -11.67 -18.81 -12.46
N LYS A 132 -12.74 -18.01 -12.36
CA LYS A 132 -14.03 -18.41 -11.76
C LYS A 132 -15.03 -19.00 -12.78
N LEU A 133 -14.59 -19.26 -14.02
CA LEU A 133 -15.28 -20.11 -15.01
C LEU A 133 -14.75 -21.54 -14.93
#